data_AF-A0A087G020-F1
#
_entry.id   AF-A0A087G020-F1
#
_cell.length_a   1.000
_cell.length_b   1.000
_cell.length_c   1.000
_cell.angle_alpha   90.00
_cell.angle_beta   90.00
_cell.angle_gamma   90.00
#
_symmetry.space_group_name_H-M   'P 1'
#
loop_
_entity.id
_entity.type
_entity.pdbx_description
1 polymer ?
#
loop_
_entity_poly.entity_id
_entity_poly.type
_entity_poly.pdbx_seq_one_letter_code
_entity_poly.pdbx_strand_id
1 'polypeptide(L)' 'QGNTEYDDKRQALYEHYHPLEISPVIPIEEKTKLMEEWWSKTHDLLIEGGLTYDAIKKSVENSS' A
#
# COMPACT_ATOMS: atom_id res chain seq x y z
N GLN A 1 -4.49 -13.28 10.67
CA GLN A 1 -4.28 -13.11 9.22
C GLN A 1 -2.79 -13.26 9.01
N GLY A 2 -2.36 -14.19 8.16
CA GLY A 2 -0.95 -14.53 8.00
C GLY A 2 -0.74 -15.11 6.63
N ASN A 3 -0.80 -14.24 5.62
CA ASN A 3 -0.34 -14.59 4.29
C ASN A 3 1.03 -13.93 4.12
N THR A 4 2.09 -14.67 4.44
CA THR A 4 3.48 -14.20 4.40
C THR A 4 3.82 -13.58 3.04
N GLU A 5 3.26 -14.12 1.95
CA GLU A 5 3.46 -13.58 0.60
C GLU A 5 2.85 -12.18 0.43
N TYR A 6 1.69 -11.91 1.03
CA TYR A 6 1.06 -10.59 1.02
C TYR A 6 1.88 -9.59 1.83
N ASP A 7 2.35 -9.99 3.03
CA ASP A 7 3.16 -9.13 3.89
C ASP A 7 4.50 -8.79 3.24
N ASP A 8 5.16 -9.76 2.59
CA ASP A 8 6.41 -9.57 1.85
C ASP A 8 6.22 -8.62 0.66
N LYS A 9 5.15 -8.80 -0.13
CA LYS A 9 4.83 -7.91 -1.26
C LYS A 9 4.55 -6.48 -0.79
N ARG A 10 3.81 -6.31 0.32
CA ARG A 10 3.54 -5.00 0.90
C ARG A 10 4.83 -4.34 1.36
N GLN A 11 5.69 -5.10 2.07
CA GLN A 11 6.97 -4.61 2.55
C GLN A 11 7.87 -4.17 1.39
N ALA A 12 7.96 -4.97 0.33
CA ALA A 12 8.74 -4.64 -0.86
C ALA A 12 8.25 -3.36 -1.56
N LEU A 13 6.93 -3.15 -1.67
CA LEU A 13 6.36 -1.91 -2.21
C LEU A 13 6.74 -0.71 -1.32
N TYR A 14 6.61 -0.85 0.00
CA TYR A 14 6.95 0.22 0.93
C TYR A 14 8.44 0.59 0.85
N GLU A 15 9.34 -0.40 0.88
CA GLU A 15 10.79 -0.17 0.81
C GLU A 15 11.22 0.52 -0.49
N HIS A 16 10.51 0.26 -1.59
CA HIS A 16 10.78 0.91 -2.86
C HIS A 16 10.24 2.34 -2.94
N TYR A 17 8.98 2.57 -2.58
CA TYR A 17 8.30 3.85 -2.83
C TYR A 17 8.43 4.86 -1.69
N HIS A 18 8.58 4.42 -0.44
CA HIS A 18 8.71 5.34 0.71
C HIS A 18 9.90 6.30 0.59
N PRO A 19 11.12 5.87 0.19
CA PRO A 19 12.23 6.79 -0.03
C PRO A 19 11.96 7.80 -1.16
N LEU A 20 11.19 7.42 -2.18
CA LEU A 20 10.82 8.28 -3.31
C LEU A 20 9.79 9.35 -2.90
N GLU A 21 8.85 8.97 -2.03
CA GLU A 21 7.85 9.89 -1.46
C GLU A 21 8.52 11.04 -0.69
N ILE A 22 9.42 10.72 0.23
CA ILE A 22 10.09 11.71 1.09
C ILE A 22 11.29 12.40 0.41
N SER A 23 11.67 11.94 -0.79
CA SER A 23 12.83 12.45 -1.50
C SER A 23 12.68 13.95 -1.82
N PRO A 24 13.61 14.82 -1.39
CA PRO A 24 13.57 16.24 -1.73
C PRO A 24 14.10 16.53 -3.14
N VAL A 25 14.70 15.54 -3.80
CA VAL A 25 15.35 15.73 -5.12
C VAL A 25 14.43 15.40 -6.29
N ILE A 26 13.34 14.67 -6.07
CA ILE A 26 12.40 14.26 -7.13
C ILE A 26 11.41 15.41 -7.36
N PRO A 27 11.29 15.92 -8.60
CA PRO A 27 10.28 16.91 -8.96
C PRO A 27 8.87 16.43 -8.64
N ILE A 28 7.97 17.36 -8.28
CA ILE A 28 6.61 17.01 -7.87
C ILE A 28 5.85 16.23 -8.95
N GLU A 29 6.02 16.56 -10.24
CA GLU A 29 5.33 15.88 -11.33
C GLU A 29 5.76 14.41 -11.48
N GLU A 30 7.06 14.13 -11.32
CA GLU A 30 7.59 12.76 -11.35
C GLU A 30 7.18 12.00 -10.09
N LYS A 31 7.23 12.67 -8.93
CA LYS A 31 6.78 12.10 -7.66
C LYS A 31 5.31 11.71 -7.72
N THR A 32 4.44 12.56 -8.27
CA THR A 32 3.01 12.26 -8.41
C THR A 32 2.78 10.97 -9.18
N LYS A 33 3.44 10.77 -10.32
CA LYS A 33 3.32 9.53 -11.11
C LYS A 33 3.80 8.30 -10.35
N LEU A 34 4.91 8.43 -9.60
CA LEU A 34 5.42 7.34 -8.75
C LEU A 34 4.44 6.99 -7.63
N MET A 35 3.80 8.00 -7.01
CA MET A 35 2.80 7.77 -5.97
C MET A 35 1.53 7.14 -6.56
N GLU A 36 1.05 7.61 -7.71
CA GLU A 36 -0.08 6.98 -8.42
C GLU A 36 0.19 5.50 -8.69
N GLU A 37 1.38 5.16 -9.19
CA GLU A 37 1.78 3.77 -9.40
C GLU A 37 1.80 2.96 -8.10
N TRP A 38 2.37 3.52 -7.02
CA TRP A 38 2.42 2.87 -5.72
C TRP A 38 1.02 2.59 -5.15
N TRP A 39 0.12 3.58 -5.22
CA TRP A 39 -1.25 3.46 -4.76
C TRP A 39 -2.02 2.42 -5.57
N SER A 40 -1.86 2.38 -6.89
CA SER A 40 -2.47 1.35 -7.73
C SER A 40 -2.01 -0.06 -7.34
N LYS A 41 -0.70 -0.29 -7.22
CA LYS A 41 -0.15 -1.60 -6.82
C LYS A 41 -0.60 -2.02 -5.41
N THR A 42 -0.67 -1.06 -4.48
CA THR A 42 -1.13 -1.33 -3.11
C THR A 42 -2.61 -1.70 -3.10
N HIS A 43 -3.45 -1.03 -3.91
CA HIS A 43 -4.86 -1.38 -4.06
C HIS A 43 -5.05 -2.77 -4.66
N ASP A 44 -4.29 -3.12 -5.71
CA ASP A 44 -4.32 -4.46 -6.31
C ASP A 44 -3.94 -5.53 -5.26
N LEU A 45 -2.91 -5.26 -4.47
CA LEU A 45 -2.47 -6.17 -3.41
C LEU A 45 -3.54 -6.35 -2.32
N LEU A 46 -4.27 -5.28 -1.95
CA LEU A 46 -5.39 -5.38 -0.99
C LEU A 46 -6.54 -6.24 -1.54
N ILE A 47 -6.82 -6.14 -2.84
CA ILE A 47 -7.82 -6.98 -3.50
C ILE A 47 -7.36 -8.45 -3.53
N GLU A 48 -6.10 -8.72 -3.90
CA GLU A 48 -5.48 -10.06 -3.86
C GLU A 48 -5.48 -10.65 -2.44
N GLY A 49 -5.24 -9.82 -1.43
CA GLY A 49 -5.27 -10.18 -0.01
C GLY A 49 -6.69 -10.48 0.52
N GLY A 50 -7.72 -10.38 -0.32
CA GLY A 50 -9.10 -10.68 0.04
C GLY A 50 -9.73 -9.62 0.93
N LEU A 51 -9.29 -8.35 0.84
CA LEU A 51 -9.92 -7.26 1.57
C LEU A 51 -11.36 -7.09 1.08
N THR A 52 -12.31 -7.42 1.96
CA THR A 52 -13.74 -7.18 1.72
C THR A 52 -14.23 -6.02 2.56
N TYR A 53 -15.35 -5.42 2.14
CA TYR A 53 -16.02 -4.37 2.90
C TYR A 53 -16.32 -4.79 4.35
N ASP A 54 -16.75 -6.04 4.56
CA ASP A 54 -17.01 -6.59 5.88
C ASP A 54 -15.74 -6.73 6.74
N ALA A 55 -14.59 -7.04 6.12
CA ALA A 55 -13.31 -7.08 6.82
C ALA A 55 -12.89 -5.68 7.29
N ILE A 56 -13.11 -4.65 6.46
CA ILE A 56 -12.87 -3.24 6.83
C ILE A 56 -13.77 -2.85 8.00
N LYS A 57 -15.08 -3.16 7.91
CA LYS A 57 -16.05 -2.84 8.95
C LYS A 57 -15.67 -3.48 10.30
N LYS A 58 -15.34 -4.77 10.30
CA LYS A 58 -14.85 -5.47 11.50
C LYS A 58 -13.54 -4.90 12.04
N SER A 59 -12.63 -4.46 11.18
CA SER A 59 -11.36 -3.86 11.61
C SER A 59 -11.58 -2.53 12.34
N VAL A 60 -12.55 -1.72 11.91
CA VAL A 60 -12.91 -0.44 12.54
C VAL A 60 -13.73 -0.66 13.81
N GLU A 61 -14.64 -1.63 13.82
CA GLU A 61 -15.42 -1.98 15.02
C GLU A 61 -14.54 -2.47 16.18
N ASN A 62 -13.45 -3.20 15.87
CA ASN A 62 -12.51 -3.73 16.86
C ASN A 62 -11.37 -2.76 17.25
N SER A 63 -11.36 -1.53 16.73
CA SER A 63 -10.33 -0.54 17.10
C SER A 63 -10.76 0.39 18.25
N SER A 64 -11.78 -0.01 19.02
CA SER A 64 -12.33 0.70 20.19
C SER A 64 -11.80 0.14 21.51
#